data_AF-A0A668AA03-F1
#
_entry.id   AF-A0A668AA03-F1
#
_cell.length_a   1.000
_cell.length_b   1.000
_cell.length_c   1.000
_cell.angle_alpha   90.00
_cell.angle_beta   90.00
_cell.angle_gamma   90.00
#
_symmetry.space_group_name_H-M   'P 1'
#
loop_
_entity.id
_entity.type
_entity.pdbx_description
1 polymer ?
#
loop_
_entity_poly.entity_id
_entity_poly.type
_entity_poly.pdbx_seq_one_letter_code
_entity_poly.pdbx_strand_id
1 'polypeptide(L)'
;MLVFKLYRVCVCLQHRAVTLSPDEMRSALSHTDLEQMWQRDLRPLLVTRYPGSAGSQAVQEHIKTTLGSLGAGWEVTEDRFESHTPYGPLTFTNLIATLDPSAKRRLVLACHYDSKYYPPQWHGREFQGATDSAVPCAMMLELARALDEELKTLKSSSPNLTLQLLFFDGEEALYQWTSTDSLYGSKHLAQKMEMTSHPAGATDTNQLHGIDLFVLLDLIGAPSPRFGNQFPSTTRWLSRLQNIECRLHSMDQLVEHPNEIQYFWPNVRVGHVEDDHVPFLNRGVRVLHLIPTPFPSVWHTFDDNEQNLDRSTIANLSKILQIFVLEYLNARPTDPSNPTNAP
;
A
#
# COMPACT_ATOMS: atom_id res chain seq x y z
N MET A 1 -0.02 -47.42 -3.17
CA MET A 1 1.12 -46.69 -2.61
C MET A 1 0.74 -45.20 -2.60
N LEU A 2 0.12 -44.75 -1.52
CA LEU A 2 -0.42 -43.39 -1.40
C LEU A 2 0.71 -42.48 -0.90
N VAL A 3 1.24 -41.63 -1.78
CA VAL A 3 2.26 -40.65 -1.40
C VAL A 3 1.55 -39.51 -0.67
N PHE A 4 1.56 -39.54 0.65
CA PHE A 4 1.26 -38.36 1.47
C PHE A 4 2.35 -37.33 1.22
N LYS A 5 2.05 -36.29 0.44
CA LYS A 5 2.81 -35.04 0.49
C LYS A 5 2.58 -34.46 1.89
N LEU A 6 3.53 -34.66 2.80
CA LEU A 6 3.61 -33.88 4.02
C LEU A 6 3.83 -32.42 3.60
N TYR A 7 2.79 -31.60 3.73
CA TYR A 7 2.98 -30.16 3.86
C TYR A 7 3.82 -29.95 5.12
N ARG A 8 5.10 -29.67 4.92
CA ARG A 8 5.95 -29.17 6.00
C ARG A 8 5.28 -27.89 6.48
N VAL A 9 4.67 -27.95 7.65
CA VAL A 9 4.26 -26.76 8.41
C VAL A 9 5.53 -25.95 8.58
N CYS A 10 5.68 -24.90 7.78
CA CYS A 10 6.72 -23.91 7.95
C CYS A 10 6.54 -23.40 9.38
N VAL A 11 7.55 -23.61 10.22
CA VAL A 11 7.59 -23.04 11.57
C VAL A 11 7.40 -21.53 11.38
N CYS A 12 6.20 -21.05 11.64
CA CYS A 12 5.87 -19.63 11.59
C CYS A 12 6.74 -18.94 12.64
N LEU A 13 7.92 -18.48 12.24
CA LEU A 13 8.61 -17.43 12.95
C LEU A 13 7.64 -16.26 13.01
N GLN A 14 6.95 -16.10 14.14
CA GLN A 14 6.05 -14.97 14.33
C GLN A 14 6.90 -13.71 14.34
N HIS A 15 6.90 -12.99 13.22
CA HIS A 15 7.53 -11.67 13.15
C HIS A 15 7.01 -10.79 14.29
N ARG A 16 7.93 -10.13 14.98
CA ARG A 16 7.66 -9.22 16.09
C ARG A 16 8.23 -7.85 15.72
N ALA A 17 7.35 -6.88 15.58
CA ALA A 17 7.70 -5.48 15.39
C ALA A 17 8.32 -4.89 16.67
N VAL A 18 9.28 -3.99 16.51
CA VAL A 18 9.75 -3.12 17.59
C VAL A 18 8.70 -2.06 17.91
N THR A 19 8.70 -1.54 19.13
CA THR A 19 7.96 -0.35 19.50
C THR A 19 8.93 0.83 19.54
N LEU A 20 8.64 1.89 18.77
CA LEU A 20 9.44 3.11 18.80
C LEU A 20 9.18 3.92 20.10
N SER A 21 10.20 4.58 20.62
CA SER A 21 10.03 5.55 21.70
C SER A 21 9.31 6.81 21.19
N PRO A 22 8.76 7.66 22.07
CA PRO A 22 8.21 8.95 21.66
C PRO A 22 9.23 9.84 20.92
N ASP A 23 10.51 9.78 21.27
CA ASP A 23 11.58 10.54 20.59
C ASP A 23 11.86 9.99 19.20
N GLU A 24 11.92 8.66 19.05
CA GLU A 24 12.08 8.01 17.75
C GLU A 24 10.89 8.31 16.84
N MET A 25 9.66 8.30 17.38
CA MET A 25 8.47 8.67 16.62
C MET A 25 8.52 10.14 16.18
N ARG A 26 8.95 11.07 17.03
CA ARG A 26 9.15 12.48 16.63
C ARG A 26 10.20 12.63 15.54
N SER A 27 11.30 11.89 15.65
CA SER A 27 12.37 11.89 14.64
C SER A 27 11.86 11.35 13.30
N ALA A 28 11.14 10.22 13.29
CA ALA A 28 10.51 9.66 12.09
C ALA A 28 9.61 10.67 11.38
N LEU A 29 8.81 11.42 12.13
CA LEU A 29 7.82 12.34 11.59
C LEU A 29 8.40 13.71 11.21
N SER A 30 9.69 13.96 11.50
CA SER A 30 10.31 15.27 11.25
C SER A 30 10.55 15.56 9.76
N HIS A 31 10.60 14.51 8.93
CA HIS A 31 10.77 14.61 7.48
C HIS A 31 9.45 14.46 6.71
N THR A 32 8.33 14.22 7.40
CA THR A 32 7.01 14.14 6.78
C THR A 32 6.54 15.54 6.35
N ASP A 33 6.35 15.78 5.05
CA ASP A 33 5.87 17.06 4.52
C ASP A 33 4.62 16.83 3.69
N LEU A 34 3.46 16.94 4.35
CA LEU A 34 2.16 16.64 3.75
C LEU A 34 1.70 17.70 2.75
N GLU A 35 2.17 18.95 2.88
CA GLU A 35 1.90 19.95 1.85
C GLU A 35 2.72 19.63 0.59
N GLN A 36 3.98 19.20 0.74
CA GLN A 36 4.75 18.70 -0.39
C GLN A 36 4.15 17.43 -0.99
N MET A 37 3.71 16.45 -0.19
CA MET A 37 2.99 15.28 -0.70
C MET A 37 1.77 15.72 -1.53
N TRP A 38 1.00 16.69 -1.03
CA TRP A 38 -0.18 17.18 -1.75
C TRP A 38 0.18 17.77 -3.13
N GLN A 39 1.21 18.61 -3.17
CA GLN A 39 1.63 19.29 -4.40
C GLN A 39 2.37 18.38 -5.38
N ARG A 40 3.29 17.55 -4.86
CA ARG A 40 4.24 16.78 -5.65
C ARG A 40 3.73 15.41 -6.01
N ASP A 41 2.95 14.76 -5.15
CA ASP A 41 2.51 13.39 -5.36
C ASP A 41 1.02 13.33 -5.67
N LEU A 42 0.16 13.94 -4.88
CA LEU A 42 -1.29 13.78 -5.06
C LEU A 42 -1.80 14.49 -6.30
N ARG A 43 -1.51 15.78 -6.48
CA ARG A 43 -2.04 16.56 -7.62
C ARG A 43 -1.69 15.98 -9.00
N PRO A 44 -0.46 15.49 -9.26
CA PRO A 44 -0.16 14.82 -10.52
C PRO A 44 -0.95 13.53 -10.75
N LEU A 45 -1.41 12.88 -9.69
CA LEU A 45 -2.22 11.68 -9.76
C LEU A 45 -3.70 12.00 -10.02
N LEU A 46 -4.19 13.20 -9.68
CA LEU A 46 -5.59 13.64 -9.84
C LEU A 46 -5.96 14.01 -11.29
N VAL A 47 -5.74 13.04 -12.18
CA VAL A 47 -6.10 13.08 -13.60
C VAL A 47 -6.92 11.84 -13.93
N THR A 48 -7.69 11.88 -15.03
CA THR A 48 -8.31 10.67 -15.57
C THR A 48 -7.23 9.70 -16.03
N ARG A 49 -7.17 8.52 -15.42
CA ARG A 49 -6.04 7.57 -15.55
C ARG A 49 -6.49 6.10 -15.66
N TYR A 50 -7.61 5.86 -16.32
CA TYR A 50 -8.04 4.48 -16.65
C TYR A 50 -6.99 3.76 -17.53
N PRO A 51 -6.95 2.42 -17.53
CA PRO A 51 -5.92 1.65 -18.23
C PRO A 51 -5.80 2.04 -19.71
N GLY A 52 -4.57 2.25 -20.18
CA GLY A 52 -4.25 2.65 -21.56
C GLY A 52 -4.45 4.13 -21.90
N SER A 53 -5.03 4.95 -21.01
CA SER A 53 -5.16 6.40 -21.22
C SER A 53 -3.81 7.14 -21.16
N ALA A 54 -3.78 8.37 -21.68
CA ALA A 54 -2.62 9.25 -21.54
C ALA A 54 -2.32 9.61 -20.07
N GLY A 55 -3.36 9.77 -19.24
CA GLY A 55 -3.20 10.02 -17.81
C GLY A 55 -2.61 8.81 -17.07
N SER A 56 -3.00 7.59 -17.42
CA SER A 56 -2.38 6.36 -16.88
C SER A 56 -0.88 6.34 -17.16
N GLN A 57 -0.45 6.63 -18.40
CA GLN A 57 0.98 6.70 -18.76
C GLN A 57 1.72 7.80 -17.98
N ALA A 58 1.11 8.98 -17.82
CA ALA A 58 1.70 10.09 -17.07
C ALA A 58 1.87 9.74 -15.59
N VAL A 59 0.87 9.08 -14.99
CA VAL A 59 0.92 8.59 -13.61
C VAL A 59 1.98 7.51 -13.42
N GLN A 60 2.08 6.56 -14.37
CA GLN A 60 3.12 5.55 -14.33
C GLN A 60 4.52 6.18 -14.32
N GLU A 61 4.76 7.16 -15.21
CA GLU A 61 6.03 7.85 -15.28
C GLU A 61 6.33 8.68 -14.03
N HIS A 62 5.31 9.33 -13.48
CA HIS A 62 5.42 10.08 -12.23
C HIS A 62 5.84 9.17 -11.05
N ILE A 63 5.18 8.03 -10.86
CA ILE A 63 5.51 7.07 -9.79
C ILE A 63 6.94 6.54 -9.97
N LYS A 64 7.30 6.09 -11.19
CA LYS A 64 8.65 5.58 -11.49
C LYS A 64 9.74 6.62 -11.24
N THR A 65 9.55 7.84 -11.75
CA THR A 65 10.51 8.93 -11.58
C THR A 65 10.68 9.30 -10.11
N THR A 66 9.57 9.39 -9.37
CA THR A 66 9.59 9.73 -7.95
C THR A 66 10.40 8.70 -7.16
N LEU A 67 10.05 7.41 -7.27
CA LEU A 67 10.75 6.34 -6.53
C LEU A 67 12.19 6.13 -7.00
N GLY A 68 12.45 6.25 -8.31
CA GLY A 68 13.80 6.12 -8.89
C GLY A 68 14.75 7.26 -8.52
N SER A 69 14.23 8.40 -8.07
CA SER A 69 15.02 9.55 -7.63
C SER A 69 15.47 9.51 -6.16
N LEU A 70 14.89 8.59 -5.37
CA LEU A 70 15.14 8.50 -3.93
C LEU A 70 16.51 7.88 -3.61
N GLY A 71 17.16 8.37 -2.55
CA GLY A 71 18.51 7.99 -2.13
C GLY A 71 18.63 6.56 -1.59
N ALA A 72 17.52 5.95 -1.15
CA ALA A 72 17.45 4.54 -0.78
C ALA A 72 17.67 3.59 -1.98
N GLY A 73 17.57 4.10 -3.21
CA GLY A 73 17.92 3.39 -4.44
C GLY A 73 16.99 2.22 -4.74
N TRP A 74 15.69 2.49 -4.84
CA TRP A 74 14.67 1.49 -5.16
C TRP A 74 14.88 0.83 -6.53
N GLU A 75 14.68 -0.48 -6.63
CA GLU A 75 14.53 -1.16 -7.91
C GLU A 75 13.08 -1.06 -8.36
N VAL A 76 12.81 -0.24 -9.39
CA VAL A 76 11.47 -0.04 -9.95
C VAL A 76 11.36 -0.78 -11.28
N THR A 77 10.41 -1.71 -11.37
CA THR A 77 10.17 -2.53 -12.55
C THR A 77 8.71 -2.50 -12.97
N GLU A 78 8.46 -2.81 -14.24
CA GLU A 78 7.13 -2.90 -14.83
C GLU A 78 6.74 -4.37 -15.01
N ASP A 79 5.50 -4.70 -14.68
CA ASP A 79 4.83 -5.92 -15.11
C ASP A 79 3.76 -5.57 -16.14
N ARG A 80 4.19 -5.55 -17.40
CA ARG A 80 3.37 -5.18 -18.56
C ARG A 80 2.82 -6.41 -19.25
N PHE A 81 1.51 -6.43 -19.49
CA PHE A 81 0.80 -7.55 -20.11
C PHE A 81 -0.44 -7.07 -20.87
N GLU A 82 -0.98 -7.93 -21.74
CA GLU A 82 -2.25 -7.70 -22.44
C GLU A 82 -3.33 -8.62 -21.85
N SER A 83 -4.55 -8.11 -21.69
CA SER A 83 -5.71 -8.90 -21.29
C SER A 83 -6.94 -8.53 -22.12
N HIS A 84 -7.86 -9.47 -22.26
CA HIS A 84 -9.15 -9.21 -22.89
C HIS A 84 -10.08 -8.47 -21.94
N THR A 85 -10.77 -7.46 -22.45
CA THR A 85 -11.72 -6.64 -21.69
C THR A 85 -13.06 -6.56 -22.43
N PRO A 86 -14.13 -6.04 -21.79
CA PRO A 86 -15.39 -5.77 -22.49
C PRO A 86 -15.26 -4.86 -23.73
N TYR A 87 -14.18 -4.08 -23.83
CA TYR A 87 -13.89 -3.17 -24.94
C TYR A 87 -12.81 -3.70 -25.90
N GLY A 88 -12.43 -4.98 -25.77
CA GLY A 88 -11.37 -5.61 -26.55
C GLY A 88 -10.05 -5.73 -25.79
N PRO A 89 -8.97 -6.19 -26.45
CA PRO A 89 -7.65 -6.31 -25.83
C PRO A 89 -7.11 -4.96 -25.36
N LEU A 90 -6.58 -4.92 -24.14
CA LEU A 90 -5.97 -3.74 -23.55
C LEU A 90 -4.67 -4.12 -22.85
N THR A 91 -3.68 -3.22 -22.90
CA THR A 91 -2.42 -3.37 -22.18
C THR A 91 -2.53 -2.77 -20.79
N PHE A 92 -2.09 -3.52 -19.79
CA PHE A 92 -2.01 -3.12 -18.39
C PHE A 92 -0.54 -3.14 -17.95
N THR A 93 -0.17 -2.28 -17.00
CA THR A 93 1.19 -2.18 -16.48
C THR A 93 1.19 -1.98 -14.97
N ASN A 94 1.44 -3.04 -14.20
CA ASN A 94 1.69 -2.88 -12.76
C ASN A 94 3.09 -2.28 -12.55
N LEU A 95 3.25 -1.46 -11.51
CA LEU A 95 4.56 -0.97 -11.07
C LEU A 95 4.97 -1.66 -9.77
N ILE A 96 6.20 -2.17 -9.77
CA ILE A 96 6.76 -2.94 -8.66
C ILE A 96 8.05 -2.24 -8.22
N ALA A 97 8.02 -1.60 -7.06
CA ALA A 97 9.21 -1.01 -6.46
C ALA A 97 9.66 -1.87 -5.27
N THR A 98 10.88 -2.42 -5.34
CA THR A 98 11.45 -3.24 -4.26
C THR A 98 12.72 -2.60 -3.75
N LEU A 99 12.79 -2.34 -2.45
CA LEU A 99 13.95 -1.66 -1.84
C LEU A 99 15.20 -2.53 -1.93
N ASP A 100 15.10 -3.80 -1.53
CA ASP A 100 16.16 -4.81 -1.69
C ASP A 100 15.59 -6.10 -2.32
N PRO A 101 15.74 -6.28 -3.64
CA PRO A 101 15.26 -7.48 -4.34
C PRO A 101 15.84 -8.80 -3.82
N SER A 102 17.02 -8.76 -3.19
CA SER A 102 17.73 -9.94 -2.68
C SER A 102 17.21 -10.42 -1.32
N ALA A 103 16.56 -9.54 -0.56
CA ALA A 103 15.94 -9.87 0.73
C ALA A 103 14.83 -10.92 0.54
N LYS A 104 14.84 -11.95 1.40
CA LYS A 104 13.93 -13.11 1.29
C LYS A 104 12.48 -12.80 1.69
N ARG A 105 12.29 -11.81 2.55
CA ARG A 105 10.99 -11.42 3.11
C ARG A 105 10.71 -9.97 2.78
N ARG A 106 9.44 -9.65 2.57
CA ARG A 106 8.98 -8.33 2.16
C ARG A 106 7.73 -7.96 2.94
N LEU A 107 7.75 -6.81 3.62
CA LEU A 107 6.52 -6.10 3.91
C LEU A 107 6.06 -5.49 2.57
N VAL A 108 4.85 -5.80 2.16
CA VAL A 108 4.26 -5.25 0.93
C VAL A 108 3.23 -4.20 1.32
N LEU A 109 3.40 -2.98 0.82
CA LEU A 109 2.31 -2.00 0.73
C LEU A 109 1.81 -1.98 -0.71
N ALA A 110 0.50 -1.89 -0.89
CA ALA A 110 -0.11 -1.87 -2.20
C ALA A 110 -1.30 -0.93 -2.28
N CYS A 111 -1.56 -0.43 -3.49
CA CYS A 111 -2.79 0.21 -3.91
C CYS A 111 -2.93 0.04 -5.43
N HIS A 112 -4.08 0.38 -5.98
CA HIS A 112 -4.22 0.54 -7.43
C HIS A 112 -3.99 2.01 -7.82
N TYR A 113 -3.38 2.24 -8.99
CA TYR A 113 -3.16 3.60 -9.49
C TYR A 113 -4.11 3.96 -10.63
N ASP A 114 -4.81 3.00 -11.24
CA ASP A 114 -5.81 3.34 -12.25
C ASP A 114 -7.00 4.09 -11.62
N SER A 115 -7.80 4.71 -12.47
CA SER A 115 -9.08 5.30 -12.08
C SER A 115 -10.17 4.63 -12.90
N LYS A 116 -11.35 4.44 -12.30
CA LYS A 116 -12.51 3.90 -13.00
C LYS A 116 -12.80 4.59 -14.33
N TYR A 117 -13.00 3.78 -15.37
CA TYR A 117 -13.44 4.28 -16.67
C TYR A 117 -14.93 4.65 -16.63
N TYR A 118 -15.25 5.89 -17.00
CA TYR A 118 -16.63 6.33 -17.25
C TYR A 118 -16.83 6.56 -18.76
N PRO A 119 -17.76 5.83 -19.39
CA PRO A 119 -17.95 5.86 -20.83
C PRO A 119 -18.51 7.20 -21.37
N PRO A 120 -18.47 7.41 -22.70
CA PRO A 120 -18.78 8.68 -23.37
C PRO A 120 -20.10 9.36 -22.97
N GLN A 121 -21.13 8.63 -22.54
CA GLN A 121 -22.38 9.28 -22.08
C GLN A 121 -22.18 10.27 -20.90
N TRP A 122 -21.03 10.22 -20.22
CA TRP A 122 -20.65 11.14 -19.15
C TRP A 122 -19.77 12.31 -19.61
N HIS A 123 -19.70 12.60 -20.93
CA HIS A 123 -18.92 13.69 -21.52
C HIS A 123 -19.00 15.00 -20.71
N GLY A 124 -17.84 15.60 -20.46
CA GLY A 124 -17.70 16.86 -19.71
C GLY A 124 -17.50 16.69 -18.20
N ARG A 125 -17.53 15.45 -17.68
CA ARG A 125 -17.12 15.14 -16.31
C ARG A 125 -16.00 14.11 -16.30
N GLU A 126 -14.96 14.39 -15.53
CA GLU A 126 -13.80 13.51 -15.38
C GLU A 126 -13.86 12.86 -14.00
N PHE A 127 -13.82 11.53 -13.96
CA PHE A 127 -13.67 10.82 -12.71
C PHE A 127 -12.18 10.69 -12.41
N GLN A 128 -11.77 11.32 -11.32
CA GLN A 128 -10.38 11.31 -10.89
C GLN A 128 -10.12 10.22 -9.84
N GLY A 129 -11.12 9.72 -9.11
CA GLY A 129 -10.89 8.74 -8.04
C GLY A 129 -9.84 9.23 -7.05
N ALA A 130 -10.16 10.33 -6.35
CA ALA A 130 -9.21 10.95 -5.43
C ALA A 130 -8.92 10.04 -4.22
N THR A 131 -9.97 9.48 -3.61
CA THR A 131 -9.84 8.45 -2.57
C THR A 131 -9.49 7.07 -3.15
N ASP A 132 -9.71 6.90 -4.46
CA ASP A 132 -9.87 5.63 -5.17
C ASP A 132 -8.99 5.54 -6.44
N SER A 133 -7.66 5.36 -6.33
CA SER A 133 -6.82 5.35 -5.14
C SER A 133 -5.64 6.34 -5.25
N ALA A 134 -5.90 7.57 -5.70
CA ALA A 134 -4.86 8.59 -5.82
C ALA A 134 -4.20 8.97 -4.47
N VAL A 135 -5.00 9.10 -3.41
CA VAL A 135 -4.50 9.34 -2.05
C VAL A 135 -3.66 8.15 -1.53
N PRO A 136 -4.11 6.88 -1.58
CA PRO A 136 -3.26 5.73 -1.28
C PRO A 136 -1.91 5.74 -2.03
N CYS A 137 -1.93 6.03 -3.34
CA CYS A 137 -0.70 6.17 -4.13
C CYS A 137 0.23 7.25 -3.57
N ALA A 138 -0.30 8.45 -3.30
CA ALA A 138 0.46 9.57 -2.77
C ALA A 138 1.02 9.29 -1.36
N MET A 139 0.24 8.61 -0.50
CA MET A 139 0.68 8.19 0.83
C MET A 139 1.87 7.24 0.77
N MET A 140 1.89 6.31 -0.20
CA MET A 140 3.01 5.39 -0.40
C MET A 140 4.27 6.11 -0.92
N LEU A 141 4.11 7.08 -1.82
CA LEU A 141 5.22 7.91 -2.32
C LEU A 141 5.82 8.78 -1.21
N GLU A 142 4.98 9.43 -0.41
CA GLU A 142 5.42 10.22 0.74
C GLU A 142 6.07 9.37 1.82
N LEU A 143 5.55 8.18 2.10
CA LEU A 143 6.20 7.26 3.03
C LEU A 143 7.61 6.89 2.57
N ALA A 144 7.78 6.57 1.28
CA ALA A 144 9.09 6.23 0.74
C ALA A 144 10.08 7.39 0.83
N ARG A 145 9.61 8.63 0.63
CA ARG A 145 10.43 9.84 0.70
C ARG A 145 10.76 10.26 2.13
N ALA A 146 9.75 10.31 3.01
CA ALA A 146 9.92 10.73 4.40
C ALA A 146 10.85 9.79 5.17
N LEU A 147 10.90 8.51 4.78
CA LEU A 147 11.75 7.48 5.38
C LEU A 147 13.00 7.16 4.54
N ASP A 148 13.39 8.00 3.57
CA ASP A 148 14.42 7.67 2.59
C ASP A 148 15.77 7.30 3.25
N GLU A 149 16.21 8.07 4.24
CA GLU A 149 17.48 7.80 4.94
C GLU A 149 17.39 6.56 5.86
N GLU A 150 16.27 6.33 6.55
CA GLU A 150 16.04 5.11 7.33
C GLU A 150 16.02 3.86 6.43
N LEU A 151 15.35 3.94 5.28
CA LEU A 151 15.25 2.83 4.32
C LEU A 151 16.60 2.55 3.63
N LYS A 152 17.37 3.59 3.33
CA LYS A 152 18.75 3.48 2.82
C LYS A 152 19.68 2.82 3.83
N THR A 153 19.57 3.19 5.10
CA THR A 153 20.33 2.56 6.20
C THR A 153 19.92 1.09 6.36
N LEU A 154 18.61 0.82 6.36
CA LEU A 154 18.06 -0.53 6.41
C LEU A 154 18.61 -1.39 5.27
N LYS A 155 18.56 -0.92 4.02
CA LYS A 155 19.09 -1.63 2.84
C LYS A 155 20.59 -1.90 2.96
N SER A 156 21.36 -0.93 3.43
CA SER A 156 22.82 -1.06 3.60
C SER A 156 23.19 -2.14 4.62
N SER A 157 22.31 -2.44 5.58
CA SER A 157 22.49 -3.53 6.54
C SER A 157 22.20 -4.94 5.97
N SER A 158 21.84 -5.06 4.68
CA SER A 158 21.50 -6.31 3.99
C SER A 158 20.44 -7.13 4.75
N PRO A 159 19.23 -6.57 4.93
CA PRO A 159 18.24 -7.13 5.83
C PRO A 159 17.58 -8.36 5.20
N ASN A 160 17.23 -9.34 6.02
CA ASN A 160 16.44 -10.48 5.53
C ASN A 160 14.96 -10.10 5.26
N LEU A 161 14.51 -8.93 5.72
CA LEU A 161 13.18 -8.35 5.53
C LEU A 161 13.33 -6.94 4.94
N THR A 162 12.71 -6.69 3.79
CA THR A 162 12.71 -5.39 3.12
C THR A 162 11.30 -4.84 2.93
N LEU A 163 11.19 -3.66 2.30
CA LEU A 163 9.93 -3.05 1.86
C LEU A 163 9.73 -3.24 0.35
N GLN A 164 8.49 -3.52 -0.04
CA GLN A 164 8.06 -3.54 -1.43
C GLN A 164 6.76 -2.73 -1.57
N LEU A 165 6.67 -1.93 -2.63
CA LEU A 165 5.51 -1.14 -3.00
C LEU A 165 4.95 -1.68 -4.32
N LEU A 166 3.65 -1.94 -4.36
CA LEU A 166 2.93 -2.38 -5.56
C LEU A 166 1.88 -1.34 -5.94
N PHE A 167 1.92 -0.88 -7.18
CA PHE A 167 0.89 -0.03 -7.77
C PHE A 167 0.23 -0.81 -8.89
N PHE A 168 -0.99 -1.31 -8.65
CA PHE A 168 -1.72 -2.12 -9.61
C PHE A 168 -2.40 -1.28 -10.69
N ASP A 169 -2.46 -1.83 -11.90
CA ASP A 169 -3.24 -1.28 -13.00
C ASP A 169 -4.48 -2.14 -13.24
N GLY A 170 -5.61 -1.50 -13.55
CA GLY A 170 -6.87 -2.17 -13.83
C GLY A 170 -7.41 -2.96 -12.64
N GLU A 171 -7.38 -2.40 -11.44
CA GLU A 171 -8.24 -2.89 -10.35
C GLU A 171 -9.71 -2.80 -10.79
N GLU A 172 -10.04 -1.64 -11.37
CA GLU A 172 -11.41 -1.27 -11.65
C GLU A 172 -12.00 -2.07 -12.81
N ALA A 173 -13.30 -2.34 -12.69
CA ALA A 173 -14.08 -2.80 -13.82
C ALA A 173 -14.21 -1.70 -14.86
N LEU A 174 -13.94 -2.03 -16.13
CA LEU A 174 -14.11 -1.10 -17.25
C LEU A 174 -15.58 -0.93 -17.62
N TYR A 175 -16.42 -1.95 -17.40
CA TYR A 175 -17.86 -1.87 -17.62
C TYR A 175 -18.68 -2.28 -16.40
N GLN A 176 -18.49 -3.50 -15.91
CA GLN A 176 -19.22 -4.05 -14.78
C GLN A 176 -18.34 -5.00 -13.98
N TRP A 177 -18.31 -4.80 -12.66
CA TRP A 177 -17.58 -5.68 -11.76
C TRP A 177 -18.00 -7.13 -11.90
N THR A 178 -17.10 -7.95 -12.43
CA THR A 178 -17.25 -9.40 -12.57
C THR A 178 -15.91 -10.07 -12.35
N SER A 179 -15.88 -11.40 -12.24
CA SER A 179 -14.62 -12.15 -12.12
C SER A 179 -13.66 -11.98 -13.31
N THR A 180 -14.13 -11.47 -14.46
CA THR A 180 -13.32 -11.23 -15.67
C THR A 180 -13.18 -9.75 -16.06
N ASP A 181 -13.93 -8.86 -15.40
CA ASP A 181 -13.87 -7.40 -15.57
C ASP A 181 -13.66 -6.76 -14.19
N SER A 182 -12.44 -6.96 -13.68
CA SER A 182 -11.91 -6.45 -12.40
C SER A 182 -10.51 -7.05 -12.19
N LEU A 183 -9.71 -6.43 -11.33
CA LEU A 183 -8.49 -7.00 -10.75
C LEU A 183 -7.50 -7.52 -11.80
N TYR A 184 -7.41 -6.86 -12.96
CA TYR A 184 -6.57 -7.27 -14.07
C TYR A 184 -5.11 -7.36 -13.63
N GLY A 185 -4.59 -6.28 -13.05
CA GLY A 185 -3.23 -6.15 -12.57
C GLY A 185 -2.86 -7.16 -11.49
N SER A 186 -3.65 -7.22 -10.41
CA SER A 186 -3.37 -8.10 -9.28
C SER A 186 -3.54 -9.58 -9.61
N LYS A 187 -4.50 -9.98 -10.45
CA LYS A 187 -4.62 -11.37 -10.94
C LYS A 187 -3.37 -11.80 -11.69
N HIS A 188 -2.90 -10.96 -12.62
CA HIS A 188 -1.69 -11.23 -13.39
C HIS A 188 -0.46 -11.30 -12.49
N LEU A 189 -0.26 -10.30 -11.63
CA LEU A 189 0.94 -10.22 -10.80
C LEU A 189 1.00 -11.34 -9.77
N ALA A 190 -0.09 -11.68 -9.09
CA ALA A 190 -0.13 -12.79 -8.14
C ALA A 190 0.24 -14.12 -8.82
N GLN A 191 -0.25 -14.34 -10.04
CA GLN A 191 0.08 -15.52 -10.84
C GLN A 191 1.57 -15.53 -11.25
N LYS A 192 2.11 -14.40 -11.69
CA LYS A 192 3.55 -14.25 -12.03
C LYS A 192 4.44 -14.51 -10.82
N MET A 193 4.10 -13.95 -9.66
CA MET A 193 4.84 -14.12 -8.41
C MET A 193 4.83 -15.58 -7.92
N GLU A 194 3.72 -16.30 -8.12
CA GLU A 194 3.62 -17.73 -7.82
C GLU A 194 4.58 -18.58 -8.68
N MET A 195 4.78 -18.20 -9.93
CA MET A 195 5.67 -18.89 -10.87
C MET A 195 7.15 -18.48 -10.76
N THR A 196 7.46 -17.43 -10.00
CA THR A 196 8.82 -16.90 -9.91
C THR A 196 9.49 -17.37 -8.64
N SER A 197 10.57 -18.16 -8.75
CA SER A 197 11.30 -18.66 -7.58
C SER A 197 11.88 -17.52 -6.74
N HIS A 198 11.80 -17.66 -5.41
CA HIS A 198 12.34 -16.67 -4.48
C HIS A 198 12.78 -17.32 -3.17
N PRO A 199 14.03 -17.10 -2.71
CA PRO A 199 15.09 -16.35 -3.37
C PRO A 199 15.53 -16.98 -4.71
N ALA A 200 16.29 -16.25 -5.53
CA ALA A 200 16.71 -16.74 -6.84
C ALA A 200 17.40 -18.11 -6.74
N GLY A 201 16.95 -19.07 -7.55
CA GLY A 201 17.45 -20.45 -7.53
C GLY A 201 16.78 -21.38 -6.51
N ALA A 202 15.83 -20.89 -5.70
CA ALA A 202 15.03 -21.75 -4.84
C ALA A 202 14.15 -22.71 -5.66
N THR A 203 13.97 -23.93 -5.15
CA THR A 203 13.20 -24.99 -5.83
C THR A 203 11.85 -25.29 -5.17
N ASP A 204 11.63 -24.78 -3.97
CA ASP A 204 10.46 -25.06 -3.13
C ASP A 204 9.70 -23.81 -2.68
N THR A 205 10.19 -22.62 -3.04
CA THR A 205 9.65 -21.31 -2.64
C THR A 205 9.60 -20.35 -3.82
N ASN A 206 8.63 -19.44 -3.78
CA ASN A 206 8.35 -18.45 -4.83
C ASN A 206 8.12 -17.06 -4.21
N GLN A 207 7.97 -16.02 -5.02
CA GLN A 207 7.84 -14.64 -4.54
C GLN A 207 6.68 -14.43 -3.57
N LEU A 208 5.58 -15.20 -3.68
CA LEU A 208 4.46 -15.11 -2.73
C LEU A 208 4.85 -15.58 -1.32
N HIS A 209 5.71 -16.60 -1.20
CA HIS A 209 6.24 -17.05 0.08
C HIS A 209 7.12 -16.00 0.76
N GLY A 210 7.68 -15.06 -0.02
CA GLY A 210 8.44 -13.92 0.49
C GLY A 210 7.56 -12.76 0.98
N ILE A 211 6.25 -12.76 0.71
CA ILE A 211 5.35 -11.72 1.21
C ILE A 211 5.01 -12.01 2.67
N ASP A 212 5.59 -11.20 3.54
CA ASP A 212 5.45 -11.36 4.98
C ASP A 212 4.07 -10.88 5.45
N LEU A 213 3.69 -9.69 5.00
CA LEU A 213 2.36 -9.12 5.16
C LEU A 213 2.06 -8.28 3.93
N PHE A 214 0.87 -8.45 3.37
CA PHE A 214 0.33 -7.64 2.28
C PHE A 214 -0.63 -6.61 2.88
N VAL A 215 -0.23 -5.34 2.88
CA VAL A 215 -1.06 -4.22 3.36
C VAL A 215 -1.63 -3.51 2.14
N LEU A 216 -2.94 -3.66 1.92
CA LEU A 216 -3.64 -2.99 0.81
C LEU A 216 -4.29 -1.72 1.33
N LEU A 217 -4.03 -0.59 0.68
CA LEU A 217 -4.62 0.70 0.96
C LEU A 217 -5.62 1.02 -0.14
N ASP A 218 -6.87 1.26 0.24
CA ASP A 218 -7.93 1.59 -0.71
C ASP A 218 -9.00 2.49 -0.07
N LEU A 219 -9.63 3.34 -0.88
CA LEU A 219 -10.68 4.30 -0.52
C LEU A 219 -10.31 5.21 0.68
N ILE A 220 -9.06 5.65 0.73
CA ILE A 220 -8.55 6.52 1.81
C ILE A 220 -8.59 7.97 1.37
N GLY A 221 -9.05 8.87 2.24
CA GLY A 221 -8.95 10.32 2.04
C GLY A 221 -10.20 11.09 2.40
N ALA A 222 -11.33 10.41 2.53
CA ALA A 222 -12.57 10.98 3.08
C ALA A 222 -12.48 11.20 4.61
N PRO A 223 -13.29 12.10 5.18
CA PRO A 223 -13.29 12.37 6.62
C PRO A 223 -13.76 11.16 7.45
N SER A 224 -13.14 10.97 8.62
CA SER A 224 -13.55 9.99 9.64
C SER A 224 -13.70 8.53 9.15
N PRO A 225 -12.72 7.96 8.44
CA PRO A 225 -12.76 6.57 7.99
C PRO A 225 -12.73 5.60 9.17
N ARG A 226 -13.29 4.40 8.99
CA ARG A 226 -13.26 3.33 9.99
C ARG A 226 -12.76 2.03 9.37
N PHE A 227 -11.59 1.57 9.81
CA PHE A 227 -10.98 0.33 9.37
C PHE A 227 -11.33 -0.79 10.35
N GLY A 228 -12.21 -1.69 9.91
CA GLY A 228 -12.61 -2.87 10.66
C GLY A 228 -11.75 -4.10 10.37
N ASN A 229 -11.94 -5.14 11.15
CA ASN A 229 -11.24 -6.41 11.01
C ASN A 229 -11.91 -7.32 9.98
N GLN A 230 -11.28 -7.46 8.82
CA GLN A 230 -11.67 -8.41 7.77
C GLN A 230 -11.04 -9.80 7.96
N PHE A 231 -9.83 -9.88 8.50
CA PHE A 231 -9.04 -11.11 8.54
C PHE A 231 -8.53 -11.42 9.95
N PRO A 232 -9.07 -12.46 10.62
CA PRO A 232 -8.61 -12.84 11.95
C PRO A 232 -7.10 -13.09 12.05
N SER A 233 -6.48 -13.65 10.99
CA SER A 233 -5.06 -13.99 10.92
C SER A 233 -4.11 -12.78 11.00
N THR A 234 -4.58 -11.57 10.69
CA THR A 234 -3.79 -10.33 10.71
C THR A 234 -4.33 -9.30 11.70
N THR A 235 -5.33 -9.63 12.52
CA THR A 235 -5.88 -8.76 13.59
C THR A 235 -4.80 -8.09 14.42
N ARG A 236 -3.72 -8.82 14.77
CA ARG A 236 -2.62 -8.28 15.57
C ARG A 236 -1.96 -7.04 14.95
N TRP A 237 -1.96 -6.94 13.62
CA TRP A 237 -1.41 -5.80 12.88
C TRP A 237 -2.40 -4.65 12.82
N LEU A 238 -3.70 -4.92 12.73
CA LEU A 238 -4.73 -3.89 12.90
C LEU A 238 -4.74 -3.32 14.34
N SER A 239 -4.56 -4.17 15.36
CA SER A 239 -4.35 -3.71 16.74
C SER A 239 -3.08 -2.89 16.90
N ARG A 240 -2.04 -3.16 16.10
CA ARG A 240 -0.82 -2.37 16.10
C ARG A 240 -1.06 -0.96 15.57
N LEU A 241 -1.82 -0.83 14.47
CA LEU A 241 -2.23 0.47 13.92
C LEU A 241 -3.03 1.28 14.95
N GLN A 242 -4.00 0.66 15.63
CA GLN A 242 -4.73 1.32 16.73
C GLN A 242 -3.77 1.76 17.86
N ASN A 243 -2.81 0.93 18.26
CA ASN A 243 -1.86 1.33 19.30
C ASN A 243 -0.97 2.52 18.87
N ILE A 244 -0.58 2.57 17.60
CA ILE A 244 0.18 3.70 17.04
C ILE A 244 -0.70 4.96 17.01
N GLU A 245 -1.96 4.85 16.59
CA GLU A 245 -2.96 5.92 16.64
C GLU A 245 -3.07 6.52 18.06
N CYS A 246 -3.28 5.68 19.09
CA CYS A 246 -3.37 6.15 20.47
C CYS A 246 -2.08 6.84 20.95
N ARG A 247 -0.91 6.29 20.58
CA ARG A 247 0.38 6.89 20.94
C ARG A 247 0.59 8.25 20.28
N LEU A 248 0.31 8.36 18.98
CA LEU A 248 0.39 9.63 18.26
C LEU A 248 -0.63 10.65 18.78
N HIS A 249 -1.84 10.22 19.12
CA HIS A 249 -2.84 11.06 19.80
C HIS A 249 -2.27 11.63 21.10
N SER A 250 -1.75 10.76 22.00
CA SER A 250 -1.19 11.18 23.30
C SER A 250 0.04 12.11 23.22
N MET A 251 0.66 12.16 22.05
CA MET A 251 1.84 13.00 21.76
C MET A 251 1.49 14.28 21.00
N ASP A 252 0.20 14.59 20.85
CA ASP A 252 -0.31 15.72 20.06
C ASP A 252 0.22 15.73 18.61
N GLN A 253 0.44 14.55 18.03
CA GLN A 253 0.94 14.39 16.65
C GLN A 253 -0.16 14.23 15.62
N LEU A 254 -1.42 14.08 16.04
CA LEU A 254 -2.59 13.95 15.17
C LEU A 254 -3.41 15.24 15.16
N VAL A 255 -3.90 15.63 13.99
CA VAL A 255 -4.65 16.88 13.75
C VAL A 255 -6.15 16.58 13.68
N GLU A 256 -6.99 17.41 14.30
CA GLU A 256 -8.46 17.25 14.30
C GLU A 256 -8.91 15.82 14.69
N HIS A 257 -8.23 15.26 15.70
CA HIS A 257 -8.41 13.89 16.16
C HIS A 257 -8.88 13.89 17.63
N PRO A 258 -10.18 14.18 17.89
CA PRO A 258 -10.69 14.45 19.23
C PRO A 258 -10.78 13.22 20.16
N ASN A 259 -10.72 12.00 19.63
CA ASN A 259 -10.82 10.77 20.40
C ASN A 259 -9.50 9.99 20.34
N GLU A 260 -9.14 9.28 21.40
CA GLU A 260 -7.93 8.44 21.42
C GLU A 260 -7.93 7.35 20.33
N ILE A 261 -9.13 6.88 19.96
CA ILE A 261 -9.37 5.90 18.92
C ILE A 261 -10.47 6.44 17.99
N GLN A 262 -10.17 6.56 16.71
CA GLN A 262 -11.09 7.05 15.68
C GLN A 262 -11.10 6.15 14.43
N TYR A 263 -9.93 5.74 13.96
CA TYR A 263 -9.74 5.10 12.66
C TYR A 263 -9.72 3.57 12.73
N PHE A 264 -8.96 2.97 13.65
CA PHE A 264 -8.70 1.53 13.63
C PHE A 264 -9.51 0.76 14.68
N TRP A 265 -10.28 -0.24 14.25
CA TRP A 265 -11.24 -0.98 15.09
C TRP A 265 -11.03 -2.50 15.01
N PRO A 266 -9.96 -3.06 15.61
CA PRO A 266 -9.61 -4.48 15.49
C PRO A 266 -10.64 -5.46 16.05
N ASN A 267 -11.50 -4.99 16.96
CA ASN A 267 -12.58 -5.79 17.58
C ASN A 267 -13.89 -5.73 16.79
N VAL A 268 -14.02 -4.85 15.80
CA VAL A 268 -15.20 -4.73 14.95
C VAL A 268 -14.96 -5.56 13.70
N ARG A 269 -15.69 -6.67 13.56
CA ARG A 269 -15.66 -7.47 12.33
C ARG A 269 -16.46 -6.77 11.24
N VAL A 270 -15.91 -6.76 10.03
CA VAL A 270 -16.59 -6.22 8.84
C VAL A 270 -16.59 -7.27 7.73
N GLY A 271 -17.44 -7.09 6.72
CA GLY A 271 -17.52 -8.00 5.58
C GLY A 271 -16.25 -7.97 4.73
N HIS A 272 -16.01 -9.05 3.98
CA HIS A 272 -14.98 -9.07 2.95
C HIS A 272 -15.43 -8.25 1.75
N VAL A 273 -14.53 -7.43 1.22
CA VAL A 273 -14.68 -6.69 -0.04
C VAL A 273 -13.78 -7.38 -1.07
N GLU A 274 -14.27 -7.55 -2.30
CA GLU A 274 -13.39 -7.99 -3.40
C GLU A 274 -12.53 -6.80 -3.85
N ASP A 275 -11.21 -7.00 -3.89
CA ASP A 275 -10.20 -5.98 -4.21
C ASP A 275 -8.88 -6.72 -4.55
N ASP A 276 -7.81 -6.01 -4.91
CA ASP A 276 -6.51 -6.48 -5.39
C ASP A 276 -5.80 -7.48 -4.47
N HIS A 277 -6.19 -7.56 -3.20
CA HIS A 277 -5.66 -8.56 -2.30
C HIS A 277 -6.19 -9.96 -2.58
N VAL A 278 -7.35 -10.12 -3.24
CA VAL A 278 -8.04 -11.41 -3.42
C VAL A 278 -7.15 -12.44 -4.14
N PRO A 279 -6.47 -12.13 -5.27
CA PRO A 279 -5.56 -13.06 -5.94
C PRO A 279 -4.40 -13.54 -5.05
N PHE A 280 -3.92 -12.70 -4.12
CA PHE A 280 -2.84 -13.02 -3.19
C PHE A 280 -3.36 -13.84 -2.01
N LEU A 281 -4.49 -13.43 -1.42
CA LEU A 281 -5.17 -14.12 -0.33
C LEU A 281 -5.50 -15.57 -0.69
N ASN A 282 -6.05 -15.78 -1.90
CA ASN A 282 -6.39 -17.11 -2.41
C ASN A 282 -5.17 -18.02 -2.59
N ARG A 283 -3.96 -17.46 -2.62
CA ARG A 283 -2.67 -18.17 -2.69
C ARG A 283 -1.96 -18.25 -1.34
N GLY A 284 -2.63 -17.91 -0.24
CA GLY A 284 -2.14 -18.08 1.13
C GLY A 284 -1.36 -16.89 1.69
N VAL A 285 -1.31 -15.76 0.99
CA VAL A 285 -0.68 -14.54 1.49
C VAL A 285 -1.51 -13.95 2.63
N ARG A 286 -0.83 -13.48 3.69
CA ARG A 286 -1.48 -12.79 4.82
C ARG A 286 -1.81 -11.36 4.43
N VAL A 287 -3.08 -10.98 4.51
CA VAL A 287 -3.57 -9.66 4.10
C VAL A 287 -4.01 -8.83 5.30
N LEU A 288 -3.60 -7.57 5.33
CA LEU A 288 -4.19 -6.51 6.14
C LEU A 288 -4.82 -5.50 5.16
N HIS A 289 -6.14 -5.51 5.07
CA HIS A 289 -6.87 -4.69 4.11
C HIS A 289 -7.35 -3.40 4.78
N LEU A 290 -6.71 -2.28 4.44
CA LEU A 290 -6.99 -0.94 4.94
C LEU A 290 -7.94 -0.22 3.99
N ILE A 291 -9.18 -0.68 3.96
CA ILE A 291 -10.31 -0.04 3.30
C ILE A 291 -11.36 0.32 4.38
N PRO A 292 -11.92 1.54 4.38
CA PRO A 292 -12.92 1.92 5.35
C PRO A 292 -14.23 1.15 5.15
N THR A 293 -15.00 0.96 6.22
CA THR A 293 -16.38 0.48 6.16
C THR A 293 -17.24 1.34 7.10
N PRO A 294 -18.23 2.09 6.57
CA PRO A 294 -18.65 2.19 5.16
C PRO A 294 -17.60 2.86 4.26
N PHE A 295 -17.74 2.70 2.94
CA PHE A 295 -16.95 3.43 1.94
C PHE A 295 -17.20 4.94 2.01
N PRO A 296 -16.29 5.77 1.48
CA PRO A 296 -16.54 7.20 1.30
C PRO A 296 -17.90 7.46 0.65
N SER A 297 -18.61 8.49 1.11
CA SER A 297 -19.90 8.86 0.52
C SER A 297 -19.81 9.30 -0.95
N VAL A 298 -18.59 9.65 -1.40
CA VAL A 298 -18.27 10.05 -2.77
C VAL A 298 -17.82 8.88 -3.66
N TRP A 299 -17.68 7.67 -3.11
CA TRP A 299 -17.21 6.49 -3.85
C TRP A 299 -18.01 6.26 -5.14
N HIS A 300 -17.28 6.05 -6.24
CA HIS A 300 -17.85 5.93 -7.60
C HIS A 300 -18.78 7.11 -8.01
N THR A 301 -18.46 8.32 -7.56
CA THR A 301 -19.11 9.56 -8.02
C THR A 301 -18.07 10.56 -8.52
N PHE A 302 -18.47 11.50 -9.36
CA PHE A 302 -17.59 12.60 -9.81
C PHE A 302 -17.21 13.57 -8.67
N ASP A 303 -17.83 13.42 -7.49
CA ASP A 303 -17.44 14.15 -6.29
C ASP A 303 -16.25 13.50 -5.57
N ASP A 304 -15.75 12.34 -6.01
CA ASP A 304 -14.47 11.81 -5.55
C ASP A 304 -13.29 12.55 -6.21
N ASN A 305 -13.04 13.76 -5.70
CA ASN A 305 -12.11 14.74 -6.21
C ASN A 305 -11.36 15.46 -5.07
N GLU A 306 -10.36 16.29 -5.41
CA GLU A 306 -9.50 16.99 -4.44
C GLU A 306 -10.27 17.78 -3.37
N GLN A 307 -11.44 18.35 -3.72
CA GLN A 307 -12.18 19.27 -2.85
C GLN A 307 -12.88 18.55 -1.69
N ASN A 308 -13.21 17.27 -1.88
CA ASN A 308 -13.90 16.45 -0.90
C ASN A 308 -12.95 15.59 -0.04
N LEU A 309 -11.63 15.75 -0.23
CA LEU A 309 -10.62 15.12 0.60
C LEU A 309 -10.47 15.84 1.95
N ASP A 310 -10.27 15.06 3.01
CA ASP A 310 -10.02 15.55 4.35
C ASP A 310 -8.51 15.55 4.65
N ARG A 311 -7.90 16.73 4.59
CA ARG A 311 -6.45 16.91 4.77
C ARG A 311 -5.96 16.37 6.12
N SER A 312 -6.71 16.60 7.20
CA SER A 312 -6.36 16.18 8.55
C SER A 312 -6.35 14.65 8.69
N THR A 313 -7.33 13.97 8.11
CA THR A 313 -7.40 12.51 8.08
C THR A 313 -6.24 11.92 7.28
N ILE A 314 -5.96 12.45 6.09
CA ILE A 314 -4.83 11.98 5.26
C ILE A 314 -3.51 12.19 6.02
N ALA A 315 -3.33 13.37 6.64
CA ALA A 315 -2.17 13.67 7.46
C ALA A 315 -1.95 12.64 8.56
N ASN A 316 -3.01 12.32 9.30
CA ASN A 316 -2.96 11.38 10.42
C ASN A 316 -2.64 9.96 9.96
N LEU A 317 -3.30 9.49 8.90
CA LEU A 317 -3.08 8.14 8.37
C LEU A 317 -1.68 7.97 7.78
N SER A 318 -1.13 9.00 7.11
CA SER A 318 0.26 8.99 6.63
C SER A 318 1.25 8.81 7.79
N LYS A 319 1.08 9.57 8.89
CA LYS A 319 1.94 9.43 10.08
C LYS A 319 1.82 8.05 10.73
N ILE A 320 0.59 7.53 10.87
CA ILE A 320 0.36 6.20 11.45
C ILE A 320 1.01 5.11 10.61
N LEU A 321 0.87 5.18 9.28
CA LEU A 321 1.46 4.22 8.34
C LEU A 321 2.99 4.26 8.37
N GLN A 322 3.60 5.46 8.42
CA GLN A 322 5.05 5.62 8.53
C GLN A 322 5.61 4.95 9.77
N ILE A 323 5.00 5.20 10.95
CA ILE A 323 5.40 4.54 12.19
C ILE A 323 5.19 3.03 12.11
N PHE A 324 4.07 2.57 11.53
CA PHE A 324 3.81 1.14 11.35
C PHE A 324 4.90 0.46 10.52
N VAL A 325 5.32 1.06 9.41
CA VAL A 325 6.37 0.52 8.55
C VAL A 325 7.71 0.45 9.28
N LEU A 326 8.13 1.52 9.95
CA LEU A 326 9.38 1.52 10.72
C LEU A 326 9.36 0.44 11.82
N GLU A 327 8.28 0.37 12.58
CA GLU A 327 8.10 -0.64 13.63
C GLU A 327 8.11 -2.06 13.05
N TYR A 328 7.49 -2.29 11.89
CA TYR A 328 7.48 -3.59 11.23
C TYR A 328 8.86 -3.97 10.70
N LEU A 329 9.58 -3.04 10.07
CA LEU A 329 10.91 -3.28 9.52
C LEU A 329 12.01 -3.33 10.59
N ASN A 330 11.66 -3.04 11.85
CA ASN A 330 12.60 -2.86 12.94
C ASN A 330 13.65 -1.77 12.65
N ALA A 331 13.29 -0.79 11.83
CA ALA A 331 14.11 0.36 11.51
C ALA A 331 13.87 1.46 12.54
N ARG A 332 14.96 1.94 13.15
CA ARG A 332 14.92 3.01 14.15
C ARG A 332 15.48 4.30 13.53
N PRO A 333 14.71 5.39 13.49
CA PRO A 333 15.21 6.71 13.14
C PRO A 333 16.36 7.12 14.06
N THR A 334 17.29 7.94 13.56
CA THR A 334 18.38 8.45 14.39
C THR A 334 17.82 9.41 15.44
N ASP A 335 18.17 9.22 16.70
CA ASP A 335 17.78 10.11 17.79
C ASP A 335 18.69 11.36 17.79
N PRO A 336 18.17 12.58 17.54
CA PRO A 336 18.97 13.80 17.58
C PRO A 336 19.60 14.06 18.96
N SER A 337 19.02 13.51 20.02
CA SER A 337 19.48 13.66 21.40
C SER A 337 20.49 12.59 21.82
N ASN A 338 20.67 11.52 21.02
CA ASN A 338 21.58 10.42 21.34
C ASN A 338 22.21 9.81 20.07
N PRO A 339 23.22 10.49 19.48
CA PRO A 339 23.81 10.11 18.17
C PRO A 339 24.58 8.79 18.19
N THR A 340 24.73 8.13 19.35
CA THR A 340 25.51 6.88 19.51
C THR A 340 24.80 5.61 19.03
N ASN A 341 23.56 5.70 18.52
CA ASN A 341 22.84 4.58 17.91
C ASN A 341 22.91 4.57 16.36
N ALA A 342 23.79 5.37 15.75
CA ALA A 342 24.17 5.15 14.36
C ALA A 342 24.90 3.79 14.24
N PRO A 343 24.52 2.91 13.29
CA PRO A 343 25.25 1.67 13.04
C PRO A 343 26.69 1.90 12.56
#